data_AF-A0A4R2S0C2-F1
#
_entry.id   AF-A0A4R2S0C2-F1
#
_cell.length_a   1.000
_cell.length_b   1.000
_cell.length_c   1.000
_cell.angle_alpha   90.00
_cell.angle_beta   90.00
_cell.angle_gamma   90.00
#
_symmetry.space_group_name_H-M   'P 1'
#
loop_
_entity.id
_entity.type
_entity.pdbx_description
1 polymer ?
#
loop_
_entity_poly.entity_id
_entity_poly.type
_entity_poly.pdbx_seq_one_letter_code
_entity_poly.pdbx_strand_id
1 'polypeptide(L)'
;MKTTANYGLRKPDGTDTVDIADLNYNADQIDSALTPTADQTQVPTSNGPGTLIKWVSWFANRIKAITGESSWLNAPVATLKQLYDSIGSHSTDSVQPHKYADAGSDPSYANRKYCLRIINGEFYLEVVE
;
A
#
# COMPACT_ATOMS: atom_id res chain seq x y z
N MET A 1 34.64 28.24 10.01
CA MET A 1 33.84 27.53 8.98
C MET A 1 32.55 26.98 9.58
N LYS A 2 31.40 27.47 9.11
CA LYS A 2 30.06 26.95 9.48
C LYS A 2 29.61 25.91 8.46
N THR A 3 28.73 24.99 8.84
CA THR A 3 28.13 24.01 7.92
C THR A 3 26.61 24.11 7.90
N THR A 4 25.96 23.66 6.82
CA THR A 4 24.50 23.54 6.77
C THR A 4 24.01 22.32 7.55
N ALA A 5 22.83 22.41 8.16
CA ALA A 5 22.30 21.35 9.02
C ALA A 5 21.92 20.06 8.26
N ASN A 6 21.48 20.17 7.01
CA ASN A 6 20.89 19.04 6.27
C ASN A 6 21.93 18.21 5.51
N TYR A 7 22.90 18.87 4.88
CA TYR A 7 23.90 18.23 4.00
C TYR A 7 25.34 18.63 4.33
N GLY A 8 25.56 19.32 5.47
CA GLY A 8 26.91 19.64 5.92
C GLY A 8 27.69 20.56 4.98
N LEU A 9 27.00 21.31 4.10
CA LEU A 9 27.66 22.17 3.12
C LEU A 9 28.46 23.26 3.83
N ARG A 10 29.73 23.42 3.45
CA ARG A 10 30.68 24.36 4.02
C ARG A 10 30.30 25.79 3.62
N LYS A 11 30.26 26.67 4.60
CA LYS A 11 29.96 28.10 4.42
C LYS A 11 31.20 28.92 4.76
N PRO A 12 31.68 29.78 3.84
CA PRO A 12 32.65 30.81 4.18
C PRO A 12 32.13 31.67 5.33
N ASP A 13 33.02 32.07 6.25
CA ASP A 13 32.65 33.07 7.25
C ASP A 13 32.63 34.46 6.59
N GLY A 14 31.84 35.40 7.09
CA GLY A 14 31.28 36.51 6.29
C GLY A 14 32.27 37.41 5.53
N THR A 15 33.54 37.45 5.92
CA THR A 15 34.61 38.21 5.25
C THR A 15 35.67 37.33 4.57
N ASP A 16 35.53 36.00 4.65
CA ASP A 16 36.49 35.06 4.08
C ASP A 16 36.39 35.02 2.56
N THR A 17 37.54 34.91 1.91
CA THR A 17 37.59 34.57 0.49
C THR A 17 37.11 33.13 0.31
N VAL A 18 36.32 32.88 -0.73
CA VAL A 18 35.79 31.53 -0.99
C VAL A 18 36.93 30.58 -1.32
N ASP A 19 37.02 29.47 -0.59
CA ASP A 19 37.96 28.37 -0.90
C ASP A 19 37.39 27.47 -2.01
N ILE A 20 38.19 27.25 -3.06
CA ILE A 20 37.84 26.36 -4.17
C ILE A 20 37.66 24.92 -3.70
N ALA A 21 38.44 24.47 -2.70
CA ALA A 21 38.29 23.13 -2.14
C ALA A 21 36.91 22.94 -1.48
N ASP A 22 36.41 23.98 -0.81
CA ASP A 22 35.09 23.96 -0.19
C ASP A 22 33.97 24.00 -1.23
N LEU A 23 34.16 24.76 -2.31
CA LEU A 23 33.22 24.78 -3.44
C LEU A 23 33.10 23.39 -4.09
N ASN A 24 34.22 22.75 -4.40
CA ASN A 24 34.23 21.42 -5.00
C ASN A 24 33.59 20.39 -4.06
N TYR A 25 33.94 20.42 -2.77
CA TYR A 25 33.30 19.56 -1.77
C TYR A 25 31.79 19.74 -1.74
N ASN A 26 31.30 20.98 -1.71
CA ASN A 26 29.87 21.25 -1.70
C ASN A 26 29.18 20.81 -2.99
N ALA A 27 29.84 20.97 -4.14
CA ALA A 27 29.32 20.51 -5.42
C ALA A 27 29.14 18.98 -5.41
N ASP A 28 30.13 18.23 -4.93
CA ASP A 28 30.05 16.78 -4.80
C ASP A 28 28.93 16.34 -3.83
N GLN A 29 28.76 17.04 -2.71
CA GLN A 29 27.67 16.77 -1.76
C GLN A 29 26.29 17.01 -2.37
N ILE A 30 26.13 18.09 -3.16
CA ILE A 30 24.87 18.40 -3.83
C ILE A 30 24.57 17.36 -4.91
N ASP A 31 25.55 17.02 -5.75
CA ASP A 31 25.38 16.04 -6.83
C ASP A 31 24.96 14.67 -6.28
N SER A 32 25.63 14.21 -5.21
CA SER A 32 25.25 12.98 -4.52
C SER A 32 23.84 13.03 -3.92
N ALA A 33 23.43 14.19 -3.38
CA ALA A 33 22.08 14.37 -2.83
C ALA A 33 20.97 14.39 -3.90
N LEU A 34 21.30 14.65 -5.16
CA LEU A 34 20.35 14.71 -6.29
C LEU A 34 20.12 13.36 -6.98
N THR A 35 20.97 12.36 -6.73
CA THR A 35 20.88 11.01 -7.32
C THR A 35 20.67 9.90 -6.26
N PRO A 36 19.80 10.08 -5.25
CA PRO A 36 19.67 9.10 -4.18
C PRO A 36 18.87 7.86 -4.60
N THR A 37 19.06 6.76 -3.87
CA THR A 37 18.23 5.54 -3.99
C THR A 37 17.26 5.45 -2.82
N ALA A 38 15.98 5.24 -3.11
CA ALA A 38 14.95 5.10 -2.08
C ALA A 38 15.14 3.82 -1.26
N ASP A 39 15.03 3.93 0.06
CA ASP A 39 15.11 2.82 0.99
C ASP A 39 13.71 2.42 1.48
N GLN A 40 13.13 1.42 0.82
CA GLN A 40 11.81 0.87 1.15
C GLN A 40 11.75 0.13 2.51
N THR A 41 12.85 0.04 3.26
CA THR A 41 12.85 -0.51 4.63
C THR A 41 12.62 0.57 5.69
N GLN A 42 12.78 1.85 5.36
CA GLN A 42 12.57 2.94 6.30
C GLN A 42 11.08 3.15 6.61
N VAL A 43 10.71 2.81 7.84
CA VAL A 43 9.37 3.10 8.37
C VAL A 43 9.28 4.60 8.73
N PRO A 44 8.19 5.30 8.37
CA PRO A 44 7.95 6.67 8.81
C PRO A 44 7.86 6.76 10.34
N THR A 45 8.63 7.66 10.96
CA THR A 45 8.67 7.84 12.44
C THR A 45 8.17 9.20 12.92
N SER A 46 8.03 10.18 12.02
CA SER A 46 7.45 11.50 12.33
C SER A 46 6.85 12.12 11.06
N ASN A 47 6.10 13.21 11.21
CA ASN A 47 5.63 14.03 10.09
C ASN A 47 6.68 15.05 9.62
N GLY A 48 7.97 14.74 9.81
CA GLY A 48 9.10 15.60 9.46
C GLY A 48 9.72 16.38 10.64
N PRO A 49 10.72 17.23 10.35
CA PRO A 49 11.33 17.44 9.04
C PRO A 49 12.12 16.21 8.54
N GLY A 50 12.21 16.04 7.22
CA GLY A 50 12.93 14.96 6.55
C GLY A 50 13.48 15.43 5.21
N THR A 51 14.63 14.89 4.77
CA THR A 51 15.17 15.14 3.43
C THR A 51 14.24 14.54 2.37
N LEU A 52 14.34 15.02 1.12
CA LEU A 52 13.51 14.52 0.02
C LEU A 52 13.62 13.00 -0.12
N ILE A 53 14.83 12.45 -0.05
CA ILE A 53 15.02 11.00 -0.10
C ILE A 53 14.33 10.28 1.06
N LYS A 54 14.33 10.84 2.28
CA LYS A 54 13.65 10.25 3.43
C LYS A 54 12.14 10.15 3.17
N TRP A 55 11.54 11.19 2.60
CA TRP A 55 10.13 11.16 2.19
C TRP A 55 9.87 10.11 1.10
N VAL A 56 10.74 10.00 0.10
CA VAL A 56 10.62 8.98 -0.95
C VAL A 56 10.74 7.57 -0.36
N SER A 57 11.71 7.32 0.53
CA SER A 57 11.88 6.06 1.26
C SER A 57 10.64 5.68 2.08
N TRP A 58 10.07 6.66 2.79
CA TRP A 58 8.84 6.51 3.55
C TRP A 58 7.64 6.16 2.67
N PHE A 59 7.47 6.83 1.53
CA PHE A 59 6.41 6.49 0.58
C PHE A 59 6.61 5.09 -0.03
N ALA A 60 7.84 4.75 -0.43
CA ALA A 60 8.16 3.41 -0.93
C ALA A 60 7.83 2.32 0.10
N ASN A 61 8.19 2.54 1.37
CA ASN A 61 7.86 1.64 2.47
C ASN A 61 6.34 1.47 2.66
N ARG A 62 5.57 2.56 2.61
CA ARG A 62 4.10 2.53 2.73
C ARG A 62 3.45 1.83 1.54
N ILE A 63 3.88 2.10 0.31
CA ILE A 63 3.36 1.44 -0.90
C ILE A 63 3.61 -0.07 -0.83
N LYS A 64 4.83 -0.48 -0.46
CA LYS A 64 5.17 -1.90 -0.25
C LYS A 64 4.25 -2.55 0.78
N ALA A 65 4.02 -1.89 1.91
CA ALA A 65 3.16 -2.40 2.97
C ALA A 65 1.68 -2.52 2.55
N ILE A 66 1.15 -1.53 1.82
CA ILE A 66 -0.25 -1.51 1.37
C ILE A 66 -0.51 -2.57 0.31
N THR A 67 0.43 -2.76 -0.61
CA THR A 67 0.30 -3.75 -1.70
C THR A 67 0.57 -5.18 -1.24
N GLY A 68 1.25 -5.37 -0.10
CA GLY A 68 1.66 -6.68 0.39
C GLY A 68 2.83 -7.29 -0.39
N GLU A 69 3.43 -6.52 -1.30
CA GLU A 69 4.51 -6.97 -2.18
C GLU A 69 5.87 -7.03 -1.47
N SER A 70 6.79 -7.80 -2.05
CA SER A 70 8.18 -7.86 -1.58
C SER A 70 8.98 -6.59 -1.89
N SER A 71 8.55 -5.83 -2.90
CA SER A 71 9.16 -4.57 -3.33
C SER A 71 8.11 -3.58 -3.83
N TRP A 72 8.29 -2.29 -3.56
CA TRP A 72 7.42 -1.21 -4.07
C TRP A 72 7.43 -1.06 -5.60
N LEU A 73 8.42 -1.65 -6.28
CA LEU A 73 8.51 -1.69 -7.75
C LEU A 73 7.64 -2.79 -8.37
N ASN A 74 7.22 -3.78 -7.57
CA ASN A 74 6.38 -4.85 -8.07
C ASN A 74 4.98 -4.31 -8.35
N ALA A 75 4.36 -4.86 -9.39
CA ALA A 75 2.95 -4.59 -9.64
C ALA A 75 2.10 -5.17 -8.50
N PRO A 76 1.10 -4.44 -7.98
CA PRO A 76 0.17 -5.00 -7.01
C PRO A 76 -0.69 -6.10 -7.65
N VAL A 77 -1.22 -7.01 -6.82
CA VAL A 77 -2.11 -8.11 -7.26
C VAL A 77 -3.36 -7.65 -8.03
N ALA A 78 -3.86 -6.46 -7.72
CA ALA A 78 -4.98 -5.83 -8.41
C ALA A 78 -4.87 -4.31 -8.35
N THR A 79 -5.32 -3.64 -9.40
CA THR A 79 -5.50 -2.19 -9.43
C THR A 79 -6.72 -1.77 -8.61
N LEU A 80 -6.76 -0.52 -8.16
CA LEU A 80 -7.94 0.04 -7.47
C LEU A 80 -9.22 -0.06 -8.31
N LYS A 81 -9.11 0.07 -9.64
CA LYS A 81 -10.26 -0.09 -10.56
C LYS A 81 -10.78 -1.52 -10.57
N GLN A 82 -9.88 -2.51 -10.63
CA GLN A 82 -10.29 -3.92 -10.59
C GLN A 82 -10.97 -4.28 -9.27
N LEU A 83 -10.47 -3.76 -8.14
CA LEU A 83 -11.12 -3.97 -6.84
C LEU A 83 -12.51 -3.33 -6.79
N TYR A 84 -12.65 -2.12 -7.32
CA TYR A 84 -13.95 -1.43 -7.43
C TYR A 84 -14.95 -2.25 -8.27
N ASP A 85 -14.51 -2.73 -9.44
CA ASP A 85 -15.35 -3.54 -10.32
C ASP A 85 -15.75 -4.87 -9.68
N SER A 86 -14.80 -5.54 -9.01
CA SER A 86 -15.07 -6.80 -8.29
C SER A 86 -16.14 -6.63 -7.23
N ILE A 87 -16.14 -5.50 -6.50
CA ILE A 87 -17.17 -5.20 -5.50
C ILE A 87 -18.54 -4.97 -6.17
N GLY A 88 -18.56 -4.25 -7.29
CA GLY A 88 -19.78 -4.02 -8.07
C GLY A 88 -20.36 -5.30 -8.68
N SER A 89 -19.51 -6.21 -9.18
CA SER A 89 -19.94 -7.51 -9.67
C SER A 89 -20.46 -8.40 -8.54
N HIS A 90 -19.77 -8.43 -7.39
CA HIS A 90 -20.23 -9.21 -6.24
C HIS A 90 -21.58 -8.71 -5.68
N SER A 91 -21.82 -7.40 -5.67
CA SER A 91 -23.10 -6.85 -5.18
C SER A 91 -24.28 -7.10 -6.10
N THR A 92 -24.02 -7.38 -7.38
CA THR A 92 -25.02 -7.73 -8.39
C THR A 92 -25.16 -9.24 -8.60
N ASP A 93 -24.31 -10.03 -7.95
CA ASP A 93 -24.40 -11.48 -7.94
C ASP A 93 -25.66 -11.91 -7.19
N SER A 94 -26.68 -12.23 -7.97
CA SER A 94 -27.99 -12.71 -7.52
C SER A 94 -28.08 -14.24 -7.60
N VAL A 95 -27.04 -14.91 -8.09
CA VAL A 95 -26.99 -16.36 -8.30
C VAL A 95 -26.00 -16.96 -7.30
N GLN A 96 -26.43 -17.00 -6.04
CA GLN A 96 -25.85 -17.79 -4.95
C GLN A 96 -24.63 -17.20 -4.23
N PRO A 97 -24.83 -16.14 -3.43
CA PRO A 97 -23.75 -15.51 -2.68
C PRO A 97 -23.10 -16.39 -1.58
N HIS A 98 -23.70 -17.54 -1.21
CA HIS A 98 -23.16 -18.49 -0.23
C HIS A 98 -23.66 -19.92 -0.48
N LYS A 99 -23.31 -20.52 -1.63
CA LYS A 99 -23.70 -21.93 -1.90
C LYS A 99 -22.88 -22.89 -1.03
N TYR A 100 -23.37 -23.21 0.17
CA TYR A 100 -23.07 -24.50 0.79
C TYR A 100 -23.86 -25.56 0.02
N ALA A 101 -23.31 -25.99 -1.12
CA ALA A 101 -23.73 -27.24 -1.71
C ALA A 101 -23.11 -28.35 -0.85
N ASP A 102 -23.71 -28.61 0.32
CA ASP A 102 -23.53 -29.91 0.93
C ASP A 102 -24.21 -30.90 -0.03
N ALA A 103 -23.41 -31.68 -0.74
CA ALA A 103 -23.87 -32.80 -1.55
C ALA A 103 -24.31 -33.97 -0.65
N GLY A 104 -24.92 -33.66 0.50
CA GLY A 104 -25.57 -34.61 1.36
C GLY A 104 -26.79 -35.16 0.62
N SER A 105 -26.84 -36.48 0.46
CA SER A 105 -28.09 -37.15 0.13
C SER A 105 -29.04 -36.92 1.30
N ASP A 106 -30.20 -36.33 1.02
CA ASP A 106 -31.27 -36.09 1.99
C ASP A 106 -31.54 -37.38 2.80
N PRO A 107 -31.36 -37.37 4.13
CA PRO A 107 -31.57 -38.57 4.95
C PRO A 107 -33.02 -39.05 4.97
N SER A 108 -34.00 -38.27 4.45
CA SER A 108 -35.40 -38.62 4.68
C SER A 108 -36.45 -37.84 3.84
N TYR A 109 -36.77 -38.40 2.68
CA TYR A 109 -38.13 -38.67 2.15
C TYR A 109 -39.08 -37.51 1.78
N ALA A 110 -39.07 -37.07 0.50
CA ALA A 110 -40.30 -36.81 -0.32
C ALA A 110 -40.02 -36.21 -1.72
N ASN A 111 -38.77 -36.16 -2.21
CA ASN A 111 -38.44 -35.53 -3.50
C ASN A 111 -38.82 -34.03 -3.56
N ARG A 112 -39.01 -33.40 -2.40
CA ARG A 112 -39.33 -31.98 -2.26
C ARG A 112 -38.04 -31.18 -2.28
N LYS A 113 -38.05 -30.07 -3.03
CA LYS A 113 -36.91 -29.15 -3.08
C LYS A 113 -37.05 -28.14 -1.95
N TYR A 114 -35.98 -27.88 -1.22
CA TYR A 114 -35.94 -26.87 -0.18
C TYR A 114 -34.94 -25.78 -0.52
N CYS A 115 -35.19 -24.55 -0.09
CA CYS A 115 -34.18 -23.50 -0.04
C CYS A 115 -34.07 -22.96 1.39
N LEU A 116 -32.84 -22.60 1.77
CA LEU A 116 -32.61 -21.87 3.02
C LEU A 116 -32.96 -20.40 2.78
N ARG A 117 -33.92 -19.87 3.54
CA ARG A 117 -34.30 -18.45 3.52
C ARG A 117 -33.92 -17.81 4.85
N ILE A 118 -33.42 -16.58 4.79
CA ILE A 118 -33.17 -15.76 5.98
C ILE A 118 -34.28 -14.72 6.08
N ILE A 119 -35.02 -14.72 7.18
CA ILE A 119 -36.08 -13.74 7.49
C ILE A 119 -35.75 -13.13 8.85
N ASN A 120 -35.55 -11.80 8.91
CA ASN A 120 -35.21 -11.08 10.14
C ASN A 120 -34.00 -11.64 10.92
N GLY A 121 -33.02 -12.21 10.22
CA GLY A 121 -31.80 -12.76 10.83
C GLY A 121 -31.92 -14.20 11.33
N GLU A 122 -33.08 -14.83 11.16
CA GLU A 122 -33.29 -16.25 11.48
C GLU A 122 -33.33 -17.10 10.20
N PHE A 123 -32.86 -18.35 10.30
CA PHE A 123 -32.78 -19.29 9.19
C PHE A 123 -34.04 -20.16 9.13
N TYR A 124 -34.64 -20.24 7.94
CA TYR A 124 -35.83 -21.03 7.66
C TYR A 124 -35.56 -21.95 6.47
N LEU A 125 -36.13 -23.16 6.48
CA LEU A 125 -36.20 -24.04 5.32
C LEU A 125 -37.57 -23.88 4.67
N GLU A 126 -37.61 -23.32 3.46
CA GLU A 126 -38.83 -23.14 2.66
C GLU A 126 -38.93 -24.25 1.61
N VAL A 127 -40.13 -24.83 1.43
CA VAL A 127 -40.40 -25.82 0.37
C VAL A 127 -40.62 -25.07 -0.95
N VAL A 128 -39.87 -25.42 -1.98
CA VAL A 128 -39.86 -24.75 -3.30
C VAL A 128 -40.72 -25.48 -4.34
N GLU A 129 -40.97 -26.78 -4.16
CA GLU A 129 -41.91 -27.63 -4.95
C GLU A 129 -42.55 -28.71 -4.06
#